data_AF-A0A8T2X5R2-F1
#
_entry.id   AF-A0A8T2X5R2-F1
#
_cell.length_a   1.000
_cell.length_b   1.000
_cell.length_c   1.000
_cell.angle_alpha   90.00
_cell.angle_beta   90.00
_cell.angle_gamma   90.00
#
_symmetry.space_group_name_H-M   'P 1'
#
loop_
_entity.id
_entity.type
_entity.pdbx_description
1 polymer ?
#
loop_
_entity_poly.entity_id
_entity_poly.type
_entity_poly.pdbx_seq_one_letter_code
_entity_poly.pdbx_strand_id
1 'polypeptide(L)'
;MTGTGGDNMNGPVHSSSGLIHIPVVRITVLFLGVLAVSCLVLYKSANPFEFLPQSLGSSSDSDSLSVLYHQTYKSEVDLELGRVLNKASMKGNSTVILTTLNDAWAEPGSIFDLFLESFQIGEKTKELLNNLVIISLDQKAHARCLAIHPHCYALKTEGLNFTREASFMSEDYLKMMWRRIEFLNTVLEMGYSFVFTDADIMWLRNPFPRFYPRVDFQIACDKYYGNPKDKSNRPNGGFTYVRSNLRTILFYRFWFMSRKTYPGKHDQDVLNKIKNDRVLQKIELTMRFLDTAYFGGFCERSKDFNKVCTMHANCCYGLETKVHDLKIVLEDWKNYTSLPPNERASASPSWRAPQNCRT
;
A
#
# COMPACT_ATOMS: atom_id res chain seq x y z
N MET A 1 -7.56 94.96 11.50
CA MET A 1 -6.43 94.04 11.75
C MET A 1 -6.29 93.18 10.50
N THR A 2 -5.67 93.71 9.43
CA THR A 2 -4.23 93.74 9.10
C THR A 2 -3.71 92.41 8.55
N GLY A 3 -3.30 92.44 7.27
CA GLY A 3 -2.59 91.39 6.53
C GLY A 3 -3.23 91.11 5.15
N THR A 4 -3.23 91.99 4.12
CA THR A 4 -2.14 92.27 3.11
C THR A 4 -1.43 91.00 2.64
N GLY A 5 -1.27 90.63 1.37
CA GLY A 5 -1.33 91.18 -0.01
C GLY A 5 -0.60 90.11 -0.87
N GLY A 6 -0.63 89.98 -2.19
CA GLY A 6 -1.02 90.79 -3.33
C GLY A 6 -0.68 89.99 -4.60
N ASP A 7 -1.16 90.49 -5.74
CA ASP A 7 -1.23 89.88 -7.07
C ASP A 7 0.12 89.58 -7.76
N ASN A 8 0.17 88.67 -8.75
CA ASN A 8 0.02 89.00 -10.20
C ASN A 8 0.56 87.92 -11.18
N MET A 9 -0.25 87.69 -12.22
CA MET A 9 -0.02 87.38 -13.66
C MET A 9 1.28 86.75 -14.24
N ASN A 10 1.03 85.80 -15.17
CA ASN A 10 1.53 85.64 -16.56
C ASN A 10 2.13 84.26 -16.90
N GLY A 11 1.55 83.59 -17.91
CA GLY A 11 2.03 82.33 -18.52
C GLY A 11 3.13 82.56 -19.57
N PRO A 12 3.21 81.80 -20.68
CA PRO A 12 2.84 80.41 -20.97
C PRO A 12 4.13 79.53 -21.11
N VAL A 13 4.05 78.27 -21.59
CA VAL A 13 5.02 77.62 -22.52
C VAL A 13 5.04 76.06 -22.46
N HIS A 14 4.93 75.48 -23.67
CA HIS A 14 5.34 74.17 -24.21
C HIS A 14 4.76 72.81 -23.73
N SER A 15 3.83 72.34 -24.58
CA SER A 15 3.80 71.02 -25.26
C SER A 15 5.01 70.09 -25.05
N SER A 16 4.75 68.85 -24.62
CA SER A 16 5.40 67.69 -25.22
C SER A 16 4.44 66.50 -25.29
N SER A 17 4.30 66.01 -26.51
CA SER A 17 3.52 64.87 -26.96
C SER A 17 4.05 63.58 -26.33
N GLY A 18 3.15 62.71 -25.87
CA GLY A 18 3.49 61.37 -25.36
C GLY A 18 2.40 60.37 -25.68
N LEU A 19 2.16 60.16 -26.97
CA LEU A 19 1.27 59.16 -27.52
C LEU A 19 1.86 57.75 -27.26
N ILE A 20 1.77 57.27 -26.02
CA ILE A 20 2.31 55.97 -25.61
C ILE A 20 1.13 55.04 -25.28
N HIS A 21 0.75 54.33 -26.34
CA HIS A 21 0.30 52.94 -26.32
C HIS A 21 -1.08 52.55 -25.75
N ILE A 22 -2.16 53.11 -26.29
CA ILE A 22 -3.47 52.44 -26.29
C ILE A 22 -3.40 50.99 -26.86
N PRO A 23 -2.64 50.69 -27.93
CA PRO A 23 -2.51 49.31 -28.40
C PRO A 23 -1.72 48.38 -27.46
N VAL A 24 -0.67 48.84 -26.76
CA VAL A 24 0.09 47.95 -25.85
C VAL A 24 -0.70 47.64 -24.61
N VAL A 25 -1.45 48.60 -24.04
CA VAL A 25 -2.34 48.32 -22.91
C VAL A 25 -3.40 47.29 -23.29
N ARG A 26 -4.00 47.37 -24.49
CA ARG A 26 -4.93 46.35 -24.99
C ARG A 26 -4.27 44.99 -25.19
N ILE A 27 -3.06 44.94 -25.75
CA ILE A 27 -2.32 43.69 -25.95
C ILE A 27 -1.95 43.05 -24.61
N THR A 28 -1.51 43.83 -23.62
CA THR A 28 -1.16 43.33 -22.28
C THR A 28 -2.38 42.82 -21.53
N VAL A 29 -3.53 43.50 -21.64
CA VAL A 29 -4.79 43.03 -21.04
C VAL A 29 -5.28 41.74 -21.70
N LEU A 30 -5.16 41.62 -23.02
CA LEU A 30 -5.49 40.38 -23.74
C LEU A 30 -4.55 39.23 -23.36
N PHE A 31 -3.25 39.49 -23.23
CA PHE A 31 -2.27 38.48 -22.79
C PHE A 31 -2.52 38.02 -21.36
N LEU A 32 -2.80 38.94 -20.43
CA LEU A 32 -3.16 38.61 -19.04
C LEU A 32 -4.48 37.84 -18.96
N GLY A 33 -5.46 38.19 -19.81
CA GLY A 33 -6.71 37.46 -19.92
C GLY A 33 -6.52 36.03 -20.43
N VAL A 34 -5.72 35.83 -21.49
CA VAL A 34 -5.40 34.50 -22.03
C VAL A 34 -4.59 33.67 -21.04
N LEU A 35 -3.64 34.27 -20.32
CA LEU A 35 -2.89 33.60 -19.25
C LEU A 35 -3.80 33.20 -18.09
N ALA A 36 -4.72 34.06 -17.65
CA ALA A 36 -5.67 33.74 -16.59
C ALA A 36 -6.64 32.62 -17.00
N VAL A 37 -7.14 32.64 -18.24
CA VAL A 37 -8.00 31.58 -18.78
C VAL A 37 -7.22 30.28 -18.94
N SER A 38 -5.98 30.33 -19.43
CA SER A 38 -5.12 29.15 -19.55
C SER A 38 -4.77 28.56 -18.18
N CYS A 39 -4.49 29.39 -17.18
CA CYS A 39 -4.29 28.97 -15.79
C CYS A 39 -5.58 28.39 -15.18
N LEU A 40 -6.76 28.90 -15.50
CA LEU A 40 -8.05 28.35 -15.07
C LEU A 40 -8.36 26.99 -15.73
N VAL A 41 -8.06 26.85 -17.03
CA VAL A 41 -8.20 25.59 -17.77
C VAL A 41 -7.22 24.55 -17.23
N LEU A 42 -5.97 24.94 -16.98
CA LEU A 42 -4.96 24.07 -16.37
C LEU A 42 -5.34 23.71 -14.92
N TYR A 43 -5.86 24.65 -14.13
CA TYR A 43 -6.36 24.41 -12.78
C TYR A 43 -7.56 23.45 -12.76
N LYS A 44 -8.48 23.54 -13.72
CA LYS A 44 -9.55 22.57 -13.91
C LYS A 44 -9.03 21.19 -14.34
N SER A 45 -8.05 21.14 -15.25
CA SER A 45 -7.41 19.88 -15.66
C SER A 45 -6.56 19.22 -14.56
N ALA A 46 -6.11 20.00 -13.57
CA ALA A 46 -5.31 19.55 -12.43
C ALA A 46 -6.16 19.13 -11.22
N ASN A 47 -7.49 19.17 -11.31
CA ASN A 47 -8.38 18.57 -10.32
C ASN A 47 -8.72 17.14 -10.73
N PRO A 48 -8.11 16.10 -10.11
CA PRO A 48 -8.40 14.70 -10.44
C PRO A 48 -9.79 14.22 -9.97
N PHE A 49 -10.73 15.15 -9.73
CA PHE A 49 -12.01 14.89 -9.07
C PHE A 49 -13.27 15.25 -9.87
N GLU A 50 -13.16 15.63 -11.15
CA GLU A 50 -14.33 15.71 -12.04
C GLU A 50 -14.92 14.31 -12.40
N PHE A 51 -14.29 13.21 -11.95
CA PHE A 51 -14.82 11.84 -12.09
C PHE A 51 -15.62 11.33 -10.88
N LEU A 52 -15.94 12.18 -9.90
CA LEU A 52 -16.95 11.85 -8.89
C LEU A 52 -18.30 12.45 -9.31
N PRO A 53 -19.39 11.66 -9.37
CA PRO A 53 -20.72 12.19 -9.64
C PRO A 53 -21.06 13.30 -8.64
N GLN A 54 -21.47 14.45 -9.17
CA GLN A 54 -21.69 15.68 -8.42
C GLN A 54 -23.03 15.71 -7.66
N SER A 55 -23.61 14.56 -7.32
CA SER A 55 -24.90 14.45 -6.60
C SER A 55 -24.72 13.79 -5.24
N LEU A 56 -24.12 14.52 -4.30
CA LEU A 56 -24.33 14.29 -2.87
C LEU A 56 -25.27 15.39 -2.37
N GLY A 57 -26.53 15.28 -2.77
CA GLY A 57 -27.61 16.17 -2.39
C GLY A 57 -28.91 15.39 -2.30
N SER A 58 -29.28 15.04 -1.06
CA SER A 58 -30.57 14.58 -0.56
C SER A 58 -31.38 13.52 -1.35
N SER A 59 -31.69 12.45 -0.61
CA SER A 59 -32.80 11.50 -0.75
C SER A 59 -32.76 10.48 -1.90
N SER A 60 -32.88 9.20 -1.50
CA SER A 60 -33.15 7.98 -2.29
C SER A 60 -32.12 7.58 -3.35
N ASP A 61 -30.94 7.12 -2.93
CA ASP A 61 -29.88 6.64 -3.85
C ASP A 61 -29.22 5.32 -3.38
N SER A 62 -29.97 4.43 -2.72
CA SER A 62 -29.47 3.06 -2.47
C SER A 62 -29.45 2.20 -3.74
N ASP A 63 -30.28 2.54 -4.74
CA ASP A 63 -30.49 1.72 -5.94
C ASP A 63 -29.46 2.06 -7.04
N SER A 64 -29.10 3.33 -7.20
CA SER A 64 -28.16 3.82 -8.24
C SER A 64 -26.70 3.39 -8.01
N LEU A 65 -26.28 3.26 -6.75
CA LEU A 65 -24.95 2.73 -6.39
C LEU A 65 -24.83 1.22 -6.64
N SER A 66 -25.94 0.48 -6.53
CA SER A 66 -26.00 -0.96 -6.79
C SER A 66 -25.94 -1.27 -8.29
N VAL A 67 -26.55 -0.41 -9.11
CA VAL A 67 -26.58 -0.56 -10.58
C VAL A 67 -25.22 -0.26 -11.21
N LEU A 68 -24.46 0.71 -10.67
CA LEU A 68 -23.07 0.93 -11.10
C LEU A 68 -22.10 -0.18 -10.62
N TYR A 69 -22.49 -0.94 -9.60
CA TYR A 69 -21.72 -2.07 -9.05
C TYR A 69 -21.93 -3.36 -9.84
N HIS A 70 -23.03 -3.50 -10.58
CA HIS A 70 -23.45 -4.78 -11.16
C HIS A 70 -23.23 -4.97 -12.66
N GLN A 71 -22.52 -4.08 -13.34
CA GLN A 71 -22.33 -4.18 -14.79
C GLN A 71 -20.86 -4.18 -15.20
N THR A 72 -20.12 -5.20 -14.77
CA THR A 72 -18.78 -5.48 -15.30
C THR A 72 -18.56 -6.98 -15.44
N TYR A 73 -18.60 -7.43 -16.69
CA TYR A 73 -17.94 -8.61 -17.28
C TYR A 73 -17.38 -9.64 -16.29
N LYS A 74 -18.18 -10.65 -15.93
CA LYS A 74 -17.70 -11.83 -15.20
C LYS A 74 -16.83 -12.66 -16.14
N SER A 75 -15.56 -12.30 -16.23
CA SER A 75 -14.59 -13.03 -17.04
C SER A 75 -14.34 -14.40 -16.43
N GLU A 76 -13.88 -15.37 -17.24
CA GLU A 76 -13.46 -16.69 -16.74
C GLU A 76 -12.38 -16.59 -15.65
N VAL A 77 -11.58 -15.52 -15.68
CA VAL A 77 -10.55 -15.15 -14.68
C VAL A 77 -11.17 -14.94 -13.30
N ASP A 78 -12.34 -14.30 -13.22
CA ASP A 78 -13.04 -14.04 -11.96
C ASP A 78 -13.63 -15.32 -11.35
N LEU A 79 -13.94 -16.33 -12.18
CA LEU A 79 -14.51 -17.60 -11.72
C LEU A 79 -13.46 -18.48 -11.04
N GLU A 80 -12.26 -18.59 -11.62
CA GLU A 80 -11.17 -19.36 -11.01
C GLU A 80 -10.71 -18.73 -9.69
N LEU A 81 -10.44 -17.42 -9.71
CA LEU A 81 -10.05 -16.68 -8.52
C LEU A 81 -11.11 -16.83 -7.42
N GLY A 82 -12.39 -16.65 -7.77
CA GLY A 82 -13.50 -16.78 -6.82
C GLY A 82 -13.60 -18.17 -6.21
N ARG A 83 -13.30 -19.23 -6.97
CA ARG A 83 -13.27 -20.60 -6.47
C ARG A 83 -12.14 -20.81 -5.47
N VAL A 84 -10.94 -20.33 -5.78
CA VAL A 84 -9.76 -20.47 -4.91
C VAL A 84 -9.96 -19.69 -3.61
N LEU A 85 -10.40 -18.43 -3.70
CA LEU A 85 -10.68 -17.58 -2.54
C LEU A 85 -11.76 -18.19 -1.64
N ASN A 86 -12.84 -18.72 -2.22
CA ASN A 86 -13.90 -19.37 -1.44
C ASN A 86 -13.35 -20.55 -0.64
N LYS A 87 -12.59 -21.45 -1.29
CA LYS A 87 -12.00 -22.63 -0.64
C LYS A 87 -11.03 -22.27 0.51
N ALA A 88 -10.27 -21.19 0.35
CA ALA A 88 -9.31 -20.72 1.34
C ALA A 88 -9.93 -19.78 2.40
N SER A 89 -11.19 -19.38 2.27
CA SER A 89 -11.76 -18.36 3.15
C SER A 89 -11.97 -18.87 4.59
N MET A 90 -11.65 -18.01 5.55
CA MET A 90 -11.92 -18.26 6.97
C MET A 90 -13.42 -18.22 7.24
N LYS A 91 -13.91 -19.23 7.95
CA LYS A 91 -15.32 -19.31 8.34
C LYS A 91 -15.70 -18.12 9.23
N GLY A 92 -16.81 -17.46 8.88
CA GLY A 92 -17.43 -16.40 9.67
C GLY A 92 -17.03 -14.97 9.32
N ASN A 93 -15.95 -14.74 8.57
CA ASN A 93 -15.55 -13.37 8.19
C ASN A 93 -14.97 -13.23 6.77
N SER A 94 -14.98 -14.31 5.97
CA SER A 94 -14.48 -14.34 4.59
C SER A 94 -13.07 -13.77 4.44
N THR A 95 -12.21 -13.95 5.44
CA THR A 95 -10.81 -13.52 5.38
C THR A 95 -9.96 -14.59 4.71
N VAL A 96 -9.11 -14.20 3.77
CA VAL A 96 -8.06 -15.06 3.19
C VAL A 96 -6.68 -14.52 3.56
N ILE A 97 -5.65 -15.37 3.51
CA ILE A 97 -4.25 -14.93 3.60
C ILE A 97 -3.68 -14.98 2.19
N LEU A 98 -3.07 -13.90 1.72
CA LEU A 98 -2.56 -13.77 0.36
C LEU A 98 -1.06 -13.53 0.40
N THR A 99 -0.33 -14.19 -0.49
CA THR A 99 1.07 -13.87 -0.78
C THR A 99 1.33 -13.94 -2.28
N THR A 100 2.38 -13.29 -2.76
CA THR A 100 2.82 -13.36 -4.16
C THR A 100 4.09 -14.17 -4.27
N LEU A 101 4.22 -14.96 -5.34
CA LEU A 101 5.38 -15.81 -5.60
C LEU A 101 5.83 -15.70 -7.07
N ASN A 102 7.13 -15.53 -7.29
CA ASN A 102 7.78 -15.62 -8.60
C ASN A 102 8.84 -16.73 -8.62
N ASP A 103 9.38 -17.02 -9.80
CA ASP A 103 10.35 -18.08 -10.08
C ASP A 103 11.55 -18.03 -9.10
N ALA A 104 12.17 -16.86 -8.96
CA ALA A 104 13.35 -16.68 -8.12
C ALA A 104 13.09 -17.07 -6.65
N TRP A 105 11.88 -16.84 -6.14
CA TRP A 105 11.52 -17.12 -4.75
C TRP A 105 10.99 -18.54 -4.55
N ALA A 106 10.60 -19.21 -5.64
CA ALA A 106 9.99 -20.54 -5.67
C ALA A 106 11.00 -21.70 -5.71
N GLU A 107 12.28 -21.43 -6.00
CA GLU A 107 13.34 -22.44 -6.04
C GLU A 107 13.40 -23.26 -4.73
N PRO A 108 13.62 -24.60 -4.80
CA PRO A 108 13.73 -25.44 -3.61
C PRO A 108 14.81 -24.93 -2.64
N GLY A 109 14.49 -24.89 -1.34
CA GLY A 109 15.37 -24.38 -0.28
C GLY A 109 15.49 -22.84 -0.23
N SER A 110 14.72 -22.12 -1.06
CA SER A 110 14.64 -20.66 -1.10
C SER A 110 13.56 -20.12 -0.13
N ILE A 111 13.20 -18.84 -0.29
CA ILE A 111 12.29 -18.07 0.56
C ILE A 111 10.94 -18.77 0.75
N PHE A 112 10.36 -19.36 -0.31
CA PHE A 112 9.04 -19.96 -0.20
C PHE A 112 8.99 -21.17 0.75
N ASP A 113 10.06 -21.98 0.77
CA ASP A 113 10.14 -23.12 1.69
C ASP A 113 10.26 -22.65 3.14
N LEU A 114 11.06 -21.60 3.40
CA LEU A 114 11.16 -20.98 4.73
C LEU A 114 9.84 -20.34 5.17
N PHE A 115 9.14 -19.69 4.24
CA PHE A 115 7.83 -19.12 4.47
C PHE A 115 6.85 -20.18 4.95
N LEU A 116 6.70 -21.29 4.22
CA LEU A 116 5.80 -22.38 4.61
C LEU A 116 6.25 -23.08 5.90
N GLU A 117 7.56 -23.28 6.07
CA GLU A 117 8.12 -23.82 7.32
C GLU A 117 7.75 -22.96 8.53
N SER A 118 7.80 -21.64 8.39
CA SER A 118 7.46 -20.72 9.48
C SER A 118 6.02 -20.91 9.98
N PHE A 119 5.05 -21.14 9.08
CA PHE A 119 3.69 -21.51 9.48
C PHE A 119 3.62 -22.87 10.17
N GLN A 120 4.44 -23.84 9.76
CA GLN A 120 4.43 -25.19 10.36
C GLN A 120 4.94 -25.17 11.81
N ILE A 121 5.98 -24.37 12.09
CA ILE A 121 6.64 -24.32 13.39
C ILE A 121 6.17 -23.18 14.29
N GLY A 122 5.39 -22.24 13.76
CA GLY A 122 4.88 -21.10 14.51
C GLY A 122 3.77 -21.48 15.49
N GLU A 123 3.63 -20.69 16.55
CA GLU A 123 2.62 -20.88 17.58
C GLU A 123 1.21 -20.58 17.02
N LYS A 124 0.40 -21.63 16.86
CA LYS A 124 -0.99 -21.56 16.34
C LYS A 124 -1.08 -20.99 14.91
N THR A 125 -0.04 -21.16 14.09
CA THR A 125 -0.03 -20.69 12.69
C THR A 125 -0.28 -21.80 11.68
N LYS A 126 0.00 -23.07 12.01
CA LYS A 126 -0.13 -24.21 11.08
C LYS A 126 -1.49 -24.32 10.40
N GLU A 127 -2.58 -24.12 11.15
CA GLU A 127 -3.94 -24.19 10.59
C GLU A 127 -4.24 -23.06 9.59
N LEU A 128 -3.53 -21.93 9.68
CA LEU A 128 -3.68 -20.80 8.78
C LEU A 128 -3.20 -21.10 7.35
N LEU A 129 -2.40 -22.16 7.15
CA LEU A 129 -2.04 -22.63 5.81
C LEU A 129 -3.27 -23.05 5.00
N ASN A 130 -4.34 -23.51 5.65
CA ASN A 130 -5.61 -23.80 4.97
C ASN A 130 -6.28 -22.53 4.42
N ASN A 131 -5.86 -21.34 4.87
CA ASN A 131 -6.39 -20.06 4.44
C ASN A 131 -5.43 -19.25 3.57
N LEU A 132 -4.23 -19.78 3.33
CA LEU A 132 -3.21 -19.18 2.51
C LEU A 132 -3.52 -19.42 1.03
N VAL A 133 -3.52 -18.38 0.22
CA VAL A 133 -3.59 -18.42 -1.24
C VAL A 133 -2.31 -17.81 -1.80
N ILE A 134 -1.63 -18.57 -2.65
CA ILE A 134 -0.41 -18.13 -3.32
C ILE A 134 -0.77 -17.59 -4.70
N ILE A 135 -0.41 -16.35 -4.94
CA ILE A 135 -0.60 -15.67 -6.22
C ILE A 135 0.70 -15.79 -7.01
N SER A 136 0.73 -16.69 -7.98
CA SER A 136 1.89 -16.98 -8.81
C SER A 136 2.00 -15.96 -9.93
N LEU A 137 3.19 -15.38 -10.11
CA LEU A 137 3.46 -14.34 -11.11
C LEU A 137 4.04 -14.89 -12.42
N ASP A 138 4.40 -16.18 -12.44
CA ASP A 138 4.90 -16.90 -13.61
C ASP A 138 4.59 -18.40 -13.52
N GLN A 139 4.82 -19.11 -14.62
CA GLN A 139 4.47 -20.52 -14.77
C GLN A 139 5.28 -21.45 -13.86
N LYS A 140 6.55 -21.15 -13.59
CA LYS A 140 7.39 -22.01 -12.74
C LYS A 140 6.99 -21.87 -11.28
N ALA A 141 6.77 -20.64 -10.81
CA ALA A 141 6.21 -20.38 -9.50
C ALA A 141 4.84 -21.05 -9.32
N HIS A 142 4.01 -21.04 -10.37
CA HIS A 142 2.70 -21.69 -10.33
C HIS A 142 2.82 -23.22 -10.24
N ALA A 143 3.68 -23.83 -11.06
CA ALA A 143 3.94 -25.27 -11.01
C ALA A 143 4.49 -25.69 -9.64
N ARG A 144 5.43 -24.92 -9.07
CA ARG A 144 5.95 -25.15 -7.72
C ARG A 144 4.84 -25.06 -6.67
N CYS A 145 4.00 -24.02 -6.74
CA CYS A 145 2.89 -23.87 -5.82
C CYS A 145 1.96 -25.08 -5.85
N LEU A 146 1.50 -25.49 -7.03
CA LEU A 146 0.59 -26.63 -7.19
C LEU A 146 1.19 -27.94 -6.66
N ALA A 147 2.51 -28.09 -6.69
CA ALA A 147 3.20 -29.26 -6.17
C ALA A 147 3.21 -29.35 -4.64
N ILE A 148 3.15 -28.21 -3.92
CA ILE A 148 3.37 -28.18 -2.46
C ILE A 148 2.27 -27.49 -1.65
N HIS A 149 1.30 -26.84 -2.30
CA HIS A 149 0.24 -26.07 -1.64
C HIS A 149 -1.10 -26.18 -2.39
N PRO A 150 -2.25 -26.34 -1.69
CA PRO A 150 -3.54 -26.60 -2.35
C PRO A 150 -4.24 -25.38 -2.95
N HIS A 151 -3.81 -24.16 -2.63
CA HIS A 151 -4.51 -22.93 -3.01
C HIS A 151 -3.58 -22.00 -3.78
N CYS A 152 -3.50 -22.22 -5.09
CA CYS A 152 -2.65 -21.47 -6.00
C CYS A 152 -3.52 -20.77 -7.04
N TYR A 153 -3.10 -19.57 -7.44
CA TYR A 153 -3.76 -18.82 -8.50
C TYR A 153 -2.70 -18.16 -9.40
N ALA A 154 -2.75 -18.42 -10.70
CA ALA A 154 -1.84 -17.81 -11.66
C ALA A 154 -2.38 -16.43 -12.06
N LEU A 155 -1.66 -15.36 -11.66
CA LEU A 155 -2.04 -14.01 -12.04
C LEU A 155 -1.62 -13.76 -13.49
N LYS A 156 -2.61 -13.56 -14.38
CA LYS A 156 -2.33 -13.16 -15.77
C LYS A 156 -1.73 -11.75 -15.79
N THR A 157 -0.55 -11.64 -16.37
CA THR A 157 0.20 -10.40 -16.57
C THR A 157 0.48 -10.24 -18.06
N GLU A 158 -0.48 -9.70 -18.81
CA GLU A 158 -0.30 -9.46 -20.25
C GLU A 158 0.94 -8.59 -20.49
N GLY A 159 1.92 -9.12 -21.23
CA GLY A 159 3.13 -8.40 -21.65
C GLY A 159 4.19 -8.16 -20.57
N LEU A 160 4.02 -8.67 -19.34
CA LEU A 160 5.00 -8.48 -18.25
C LEU A 160 5.59 -9.83 -17.84
N ASN A 161 6.89 -9.98 -18.02
CA ASN A 161 7.64 -11.16 -17.63
C ASN A 161 8.30 -10.95 -16.25
N PHE A 162 7.71 -11.51 -15.19
CA PHE A 162 8.21 -11.43 -13.81
C PHE A 162 9.10 -12.61 -13.39
N THR A 163 9.62 -13.39 -14.35
CA THR A 163 10.43 -14.61 -14.11
C THR A 163 11.79 -14.36 -13.42
N ARG A 164 12.21 -13.10 -13.23
CA ARG A 164 13.48 -12.76 -12.56
C ARG A 164 13.23 -11.97 -11.29
N GLU A 165 14.17 -12.03 -10.34
CA GLU A 165 14.21 -11.09 -9.22
C GLU A 165 14.19 -9.67 -9.78
N ALA A 166 13.10 -8.95 -9.56
CA ALA A 166 13.03 -7.55 -9.95
C ALA A 166 13.90 -6.75 -8.99
N SER A 167 15.00 -6.19 -9.48
CA SER A 167 15.85 -5.31 -8.67
C SER A 167 14.99 -4.19 -8.08
N PHE A 168 15.20 -3.90 -6.80
CA PHE A 168 14.44 -2.89 -6.09
C PHE A 168 14.42 -1.56 -6.88
N MET A 169 13.23 -0.96 -7.01
CA MET A 169 12.97 0.28 -7.78
C MET A 169 13.16 0.22 -9.31
N SER A 170 13.42 -0.95 -9.89
CA SER A 170 13.35 -1.13 -11.35
C SER A 170 11.94 -0.87 -11.89
N GLU A 171 11.81 -0.61 -13.19
CA GLU A 171 10.49 -0.45 -13.83
C GLU A 171 9.61 -1.69 -13.62
N ASP A 172 10.18 -2.88 -13.74
CA ASP A 172 9.45 -4.14 -13.55
C ASP A 172 9.02 -4.32 -12.09
N TYR A 173 9.86 -3.93 -11.13
CA TYR A 173 9.47 -3.87 -9.72
C TYR A 173 8.28 -2.94 -9.50
N LEU A 174 8.30 -1.73 -10.07
CA LEU A 174 7.20 -0.77 -9.93
C LEU A 174 5.91 -1.31 -10.56
N LYS A 175 5.97 -1.88 -11.76
CA LYS A 175 4.81 -2.51 -12.42
C LYS A 175 4.25 -3.65 -11.57
N MET A 176 5.11 -4.49 -11.00
CA MET A 176 4.73 -5.60 -10.12
C MET A 176 4.00 -5.11 -8.85
N MET A 177 4.56 -4.10 -8.16
CA MET A 177 3.94 -3.53 -6.96
C MET A 177 2.58 -2.91 -7.25
N TRP A 178 2.44 -2.17 -8.36
CA TRP A 178 1.16 -1.59 -8.71
C TRP A 178 0.13 -2.64 -9.16
N ARG A 179 0.58 -3.69 -9.86
CA ARG A 179 -0.28 -4.82 -10.22
C ARG A 179 -0.78 -5.57 -8.98
N ARG A 180 0.04 -5.68 -7.93
CA ARG A 180 -0.37 -6.21 -6.62
C ARG A 180 -1.51 -5.36 -6.03
N ILE A 181 -1.37 -4.04 -5.98
CA ILE A 181 -2.42 -3.15 -5.45
C ILE A 181 -3.73 -3.31 -6.23
N GLU A 182 -3.66 -3.39 -7.56
CA GLU A 182 -4.83 -3.63 -8.41
C GLU A 182 -5.50 -4.98 -8.12
N PHE A 183 -4.72 -6.06 -8.04
CA PHE A 183 -5.23 -7.39 -7.73
C PHE A 183 -5.90 -7.43 -6.34
N LEU A 184 -5.27 -6.82 -5.33
CA LEU A 184 -5.85 -6.75 -3.99
C LEU A 184 -7.17 -5.97 -3.98
N ASN A 185 -7.32 -4.95 -4.84
CA ASN A 185 -8.61 -4.28 -5.02
C ASN A 185 -9.68 -5.23 -5.57
N THR A 186 -9.34 -6.07 -6.56
CA THR A 186 -10.28 -7.09 -7.08
C THR A 186 -10.73 -8.05 -5.99
N VAL A 187 -9.84 -8.49 -5.09
CA VAL A 187 -10.22 -9.35 -3.96
C VAL A 187 -11.24 -8.66 -3.02
N LEU A 188 -11.06 -7.36 -2.76
CA LEU A 188 -12.02 -6.57 -1.97
C LEU A 188 -13.38 -6.45 -2.68
N GLU A 189 -13.37 -6.20 -3.99
CA GLU A 189 -14.57 -6.13 -4.84
C GLU A 189 -15.34 -7.45 -4.86
N MET A 190 -14.63 -8.58 -4.76
CA MET A 190 -15.23 -9.91 -4.63
C MET A 190 -15.78 -10.22 -3.22
N GLY A 191 -15.67 -9.28 -2.27
CA GLY A 191 -16.21 -9.40 -0.91
C GLY A 191 -15.29 -10.09 0.11
N TYR A 192 -14.04 -10.39 -0.24
CA TYR A 192 -13.10 -11.05 0.67
C TYR A 192 -12.24 -10.04 1.42
N SER A 193 -12.22 -10.16 2.75
CA SER A 193 -11.18 -9.51 3.54
C SER A 193 -9.87 -10.27 3.35
N PHE A 194 -8.72 -9.63 3.56
CA PHE A 194 -7.44 -10.35 3.42
C PHE A 194 -6.39 -9.89 4.40
N VAL A 195 -5.53 -10.83 4.78
CA VAL A 195 -4.17 -10.52 5.24
C VAL A 195 -3.24 -10.69 4.06
N PHE A 196 -2.52 -9.65 3.66
CA PHE A 196 -1.44 -9.77 2.68
C PHE A 196 -0.12 -9.92 3.43
N THR A 197 0.74 -10.81 2.95
CA THR A 197 2.09 -11.04 3.48
C THR A 197 3.06 -11.26 2.32
N ASP A 198 4.19 -10.57 2.31
CA ASP A 198 5.32 -10.96 1.46
C ASP A 198 5.86 -12.33 1.91
N ALA A 199 6.46 -13.07 0.99
CA ALA A 199 6.96 -14.42 1.26
C ALA A 199 8.24 -14.41 2.11
N ASP A 200 8.91 -13.26 2.27
CA ASP A 200 10.08 -13.08 3.15
C ASP A 200 9.71 -12.65 4.58
N ILE A 201 8.47 -12.96 5.00
CA ILE A 201 7.94 -12.74 6.34
C ILE A 201 7.73 -14.09 7.04
N MET A 202 8.42 -14.32 8.15
CA MET A 202 8.25 -15.53 8.95
C MET A 202 7.08 -15.38 9.92
N TRP A 203 6.16 -16.36 9.91
CA TRP A 203 4.96 -16.41 10.75
C TRP A 203 5.22 -17.18 12.03
N LEU A 204 5.74 -16.50 13.05
CA LEU A 204 6.19 -17.08 14.31
C LEU A 204 5.03 -17.36 15.27
N ARG A 205 3.96 -16.55 15.24
CA ARG A 205 2.77 -16.73 16.09
C ARG A 205 1.54 -16.16 15.41
N ASN A 206 0.39 -16.77 15.69
CA ASN A 206 -0.90 -16.32 15.15
C ASN A 206 -1.13 -14.81 15.38
N PRO A 207 -1.18 -13.97 14.32
CA PRO A 207 -1.31 -12.53 14.45
C PRO A 207 -2.75 -12.06 14.66
N PHE A 208 -3.76 -12.90 14.40
CA PHE A 208 -5.18 -12.49 14.44
C PHE A 208 -5.62 -11.84 15.76
N PRO A 209 -5.19 -12.34 16.94
CA PRO A 209 -5.51 -11.69 18.22
C PRO A 209 -4.90 -10.30 18.40
N ARG A 210 -3.92 -9.89 17.56
CA ARG A 210 -3.26 -8.58 17.62
C ARG A 210 -3.86 -7.55 16.68
N PHE A 211 -4.75 -7.96 15.78
CA PHE A 211 -5.43 -7.01 14.90
C PHE A 211 -6.48 -6.20 15.65
N TYR A 212 -6.63 -4.94 15.24
CA TYR A 212 -7.65 -4.05 15.76
C TYR A 212 -9.03 -4.45 15.23
N PRO A 213 -10.00 -4.75 16.11
CA PRO A 213 -11.37 -5.03 15.68
C PRO A 213 -11.97 -3.82 14.96
N ARG A 214 -12.75 -4.06 13.90
CA ARG A 214 -13.52 -3.03 13.18
C ARG A 214 -12.69 -1.91 12.53
N VAL A 215 -11.40 -2.15 12.26
CA VAL A 215 -10.55 -1.24 11.47
C VAL A 215 -10.50 -1.69 10.02
N ASP A 216 -10.64 -0.76 9.09
CA ASP A 216 -10.70 -1.00 7.65
C ASP A 216 -9.36 -1.46 7.09
N PHE A 217 -8.29 -0.73 7.39
CA PHE A 217 -6.95 -0.96 6.84
C PHE A 217 -5.88 -0.93 7.94
N GLN A 218 -5.13 -2.01 8.06
CA GLN A 218 -4.06 -2.17 9.04
C GLN A 218 -2.77 -2.56 8.32
N ILE A 219 -1.66 -1.93 8.66
CA ILE A 219 -0.39 -2.12 7.93
C ILE A 219 0.78 -2.18 8.91
N ALA A 220 1.74 -3.07 8.64
CA ALA A 220 3.01 -3.13 9.37
C ALA A 220 3.86 -1.88 9.15
N CYS A 221 4.98 -1.78 9.86
CA CYS A 221 5.86 -0.62 9.80
C CYS A 221 7.32 -1.01 9.62
N ASP A 222 8.05 -0.23 8.84
CA ASP A 222 9.52 -0.21 8.90
C ASP A 222 9.99 0.52 10.17
N LYS A 223 9.20 1.48 10.65
CA LYS A 223 9.42 2.18 11.91
C LYS A 223 8.11 2.61 12.55
N TYR A 224 7.91 2.20 13.80
CA TYR A 224 6.73 2.48 14.62
C TYR A 224 7.06 3.47 15.73
N TYR A 225 6.33 4.59 15.79
CA TYR A 225 6.56 5.68 16.74
C TYR A 225 5.65 5.60 17.99
N GLY A 226 5.04 4.44 18.26
CA GLY A 226 4.34 4.16 19.52
C GLY A 226 2.82 4.31 19.49
N ASN A 227 2.25 5.09 18.58
CA ASN A 227 0.80 5.29 18.47
C ASN A 227 0.23 4.66 17.18
N PRO A 228 -0.72 3.71 17.27
CA PRO A 228 -1.22 2.99 16.10
C PRO A 228 -2.13 3.87 15.21
N LYS A 229 -2.59 5.03 15.69
CA LYS A 229 -3.39 5.97 14.88
C LYS A 229 -2.54 7.04 14.21
N ASP A 230 -1.28 7.19 14.63
CA ASP A 230 -0.44 8.27 14.16
C ASP A 230 0.02 7.98 12.72
N LYS A 231 -0.35 8.87 11.81
CA LYS A 231 0.03 8.77 10.40
C LYS A 231 1.50 9.14 10.17
N SER A 232 2.24 9.56 11.19
CA SER A 232 3.69 9.76 11.11
C SER A 232 4.47 8.45 10.95
N ASN A 233 3.91 7.32 11.42
CA ASN A 233 4.48 5.97 11.28
C ASN A 233 4.91 5.68 9.84
N ARG A 234 5.99 4.91 9.66
CA ARG A 234 6.50 4.52 8.34
C ARG A 234 5.91 3.15 7.96
N PRO A 235 4.80 3.09 7.18
CA PRO A 235 4.18 1.83 6.80
C PRO A 235 5.11 0.98 5.96
N ASN A 236 5.01 -0.34 6.12
CA ASN A 236 5.64 -1.35 5.29
C ASN A 236 4.56 -2.10 4.50
N GLY A 237 4.66 -2.11 3.17
CA GLY A 237 3.68 -2.75 2.27
C GLY A 237 3.67 -4.28 2.28
N GLY A 238 4.64 -4.91 2.94
CA GLY A 238 4.82 -6.35 2.99
C GLY A 238 3.86 -7.07 3.92
N PHE A 239 3.21 -6.38 4.86
CA PHE A 239 2.18 -7.01 5.71
C PHE A 239 1.00 -6.08 5.97
N THR A 240 -0.20 -6.50 5.58
CA THR A 240 -1.45 -5.75 5.82
C THR A 240 -2.58 -6.67 6.25
N TYR A 241 -3.53 -6.14 7.03
CA TYR A 241 -4.85 -6.73 7.21
C TYR A 241 -5.93 -5.74 6.78
N VAL A 242 -6.75 -6.13 5.82
CA VAL A 242 -7.72 -5.27 5.15
C VAL A 242 -9.09 -5.92 5.15
N ARG A 243 -10.09 -5.18 5.62
CA ARG A 243 -11.48 -5.64 5.61
C ARG A 243 -12.13 -5.28 4.29
N SER A 244 -12.85 -6.21 3.66
CA SER A 244 -13.66 -5.87 2.49
C SER A 244 -14.86 -5.02 2.90
N ASN A 245 -14.90 -3.80 2.37
CA ASN A 245 -16.03 -2.89 2.41
C ASN A 245 -15.84 -1.78 1.37
N LEU A 246 -16.86 -0.93 1.20
CA LEU A 246 -16.82 0.16 0.23
C LEU A 246 -15.64 1.13 0.47
N ARG A 247 -15.26 1.41 1.72
CA ARG A 247 -14.18 2.34 2.05
C ARG A 247 -12.83 1.81 1.59
N THR A 248 -12.56 0.53 1.81
CA THR A 248 -11.29 -0.09 1.38
C THR A 248 -11.21 -0.26 -0.13
N ILE A 249 -12.31 -0.59 -0.82
CA ILE A 249 -12.37 -0.62 -2.29
C ILE A 249 -12.04 0.77 -2.87
N LEU A 250 -12.70 1.82 -2.38
CA LEU A 250 -12.44 3.20 -2.83
C LEU A 250 -11.00 3.63 -2.51
N PHE A 251 -10.48 3.26 -1.34
CA PHE A 251 -9.11 3.55 -0.95
C PHE A 251 -8.09 2.87 -1.87
N TYR A 252 -8.24 1.57 -2.15
CA TYR A 252 -7.32 0.84 -3.02
C TYR A 252 -7.35 1.37 -4.47
N ARG A 253 -8.53 1.72 -4.99
CA ARG A 253 -8.64 2.41 -6.29
C ARG A 253 -7.91 3.76 -6.28
N PHE A 254 -8.10 4.59 -5.25
CA PHE A 254 -7.41 5.87 -5.10
C PHE A 254 -5.89 5.70 -4.99
N TRP A 255 -5.43 4.74 -4.20
CA TRP A 255 -4.02 4.44 -4.02
C TRP A 255 -3.38 4.00 -5.34
N PHE A 256 -4.01 3.05 -6.04
CA PHE A 256 -3.56 2.61 -7.36
C PHE A 256 -3.46 3.78 -8.34
N MET A 257 -4.49 4.63 -8.43
CA MET A 257 -4.52 5.77 -9.36
C MET A 257 -3.48 6.85 -9.04
N SER A 258 -3.13 7.01 -7.75
CA SER A 258 -2.14 7.98 -7.28
C SER A 258 -0.74 7.75 -7.85
N ARG A 259 -0.44 6.55 -8.38
CA ARG A 259 0.83 6.28 -9.10
C ARG A 259 1.06 7.20 -10.29
N LYS A 260 -0.01 7.70 -10.93
CA LYS A 260 0.08 8.63 -12.06
C LYS A 260 0.54 10.02 -11.61
N THR A 261 0.14 10.44 -10.40
CA THR A 261 0.57 11.70 -9.78
C THR A 261 1.99 11.62 -9.24
N TYR A 262 2.43 10.42 -8.86
CA TYR A 262 3.75 10.16 -8.28
C TYR A 262 4.54 9.14 -9.12
N PRO A 263 4.92 9.48 -10.37
CA PRO A 263 5.66 8.56 -11.22
C PRO A 263 7.02 8.20 -10.60
N GLY A 264 7.50 6.99 -10.88
CA GLY A 264 8.77 6.47 -10.36
C GLY A 264 8.75 6.06 -8.87
N LYS A 265 7.62 6.18 -8.20
CA LYS A 265 7.45 5.78 -6.80
C LYS A 265 6.70 4.45 -6.68
N HIS A 266 7.15 3.63 -5.74
CA HIS A 266 6.47 2.38 -5.41
C HIS A 266 5.26 2.63 -4.49
N ASP A 267 4.47 1.58 -4.30
CA ASP A 267 3.22 1.55 -3.53
C ASP A 267 3.33 2.19 -2.13
N GLN A 268 4.27 1.75 -1.30
CA GLN A 268 4.47 2.27 0.06
C GLN A 268 4.96 3.73 0.09
N ASP A 269 5.77 4.12 -0.89
CA ASP A 269 6.23 5.50 -1.06
C ASP A 269 5.06 6.44 -1.39
N VAL A 270 4.14 5.98 -2.24
CA VAL A 270 2.91 6.69 -2.55
C VAL A 270 1.95 6.68 -1.37
N LEU A 271 1.80 5.57 -0.65
CA LEU A 271 0.99 5.51 0.57
C LEU A 271 1.41 6.56 1.58
N ASN A 272 2.73 6.73 1.77
CA ASN A 272 3.28 7.77 2.64
C ASN A 272 2.86 9.18 2.24
N LYS A 273 2.68 9.45 0.95
CA LYS A 273 2.22 10.74 0.43
C LYS A 273 0.72 10.94 0.60
N ILE A 274 -0.08 9.90 0.37
CA ILE A 274 -1.54 10.01 0.30
C ILE A 274 -2.25 9.68 1.62
N LYS A 275 -1.58 9.09 2.62
CA LYS A 275 -2.23 8.70 3.89
C LYS A 275 -2.87 9.87 4.67
N ASN A 276 -2.46 11.11 4.39
CA ASN A 276 -3.02 12.34 4.96
C ASN A 276 -3.98 13.07 4.01
N ASP A 277 -4.25 12.53 2.83
CA ASP A 277 -5.11 13.16 1.84
C ASP A 277 -6.55 13.31 2.37
N ARG A 278 -7.22 14.41 1.98
CA ARG A 278 -8.62 14.69 2.33
C ARG A 278 -9.58 13.63 1.81
N VAL A 279 -9.21 12.92 0.74
CA VAL A 279 -9.98 11.78 0.21
C VAL A 279 -10.21 10.73 1.27
N LEU A 280 -9.18 10.40 2.06
CA LEU A 280 -9.29 9.38 3.12
C LEU A 280 -10.23 9.82 4.25
N GLN A 281 -10.35 11.13 4.47
CA GLN A 281 -11.32 11.70 5.42
C GLN A 281 -12.74 11.61 4.85
N LYS A 282 -12.93 11.94 3.56
CA LYS A 282 -14.24 11.89 2.88
C LYS A 282 -14.83 10.48 2.83
N ILE A 283 -14.00 9.46 2.62
CA ILE A 283 -14.44 8.05 2.64
C ILE A 283 -14.44 7.47 4.07
N GLU A 284 -14.07 8.27 5.07
CA GLU A 284 -14.01 7.88 6.49
C GLU A 284 -13.16 6.62 6.76
N LEU A 285 -12.06 6.46 6.02
CA LEU A 285 -11.21 5.26 6.14
C LEU A 285 -10.55 5.20 7.52
N THR A 286 -10.79 4.11 8.25
CA THR A 286 -10.06 3.84 9.49
C THR A 286 -8.75 3.11 9.20
N MET A 287 -7.63 3.75 9.56
CA MET A 287 -6.29 3.20 9.38
C MET A 287 -5.60 2.97 10.73
N ARG A 288 -4.90 1.84 10.87
CA ARG A 288 -3.99 1.58 11.99
C ARG A 288 -2.63 1.07 11.51
N PHE A 289 -1.60 1.48 12.23
CA PHE A 289 -0.24 0.99 12.08
C PHE A 289 0.01 -0.09 13.12
N LEU A 290 0.55 -1.21 12.68
CA LEU A 290 0.82 -2.37 13.52
C LEU A 290 2.18 -2.19 14.22
N ASP A 291 2.18 -2.43 15.53
CA ASP A 291 3.35 -2.26 16.39
C ASP A 291 4.43 -3.31 16.06
N THR A 292 5.67 -2.85 15.87
CA THR A 292 6.85 -3.67 15.52
C THR A 292 7.27 -4.61 16.66
N ALA A 293 6.75 -4.43 17.87
CA ALA A 293 6.85 -5.44 18.93
C ALA A 293 6.14 -6.76 18.58
N TYR A 294 5.08 -6.71 17.77
CA TYR A 294 4.36 -7.90 17.28
C TYR A 294 4.66 -8.18 15.80
N PHE A 295 4.73 -7.15 14.98
CA PHE A 295 4.94 -7.25 13.54
C PHE A 295 6.32 -6.69 13.19
N GLY A 296 7.35 -7.37 13.67
CA GLY A 296 8.74 -6.90 13.56
C GLY A 296 9.34 -7.15 12.18
N GLY A 297 10.47 -6.52 11.93
CA GLY A 297 11.32 -6.81 10.79
C GLY A 297 12.77 -6.38 11.04
N PHE A 298 13.68 -6.63 10.12
CA PHE A 298 15.09 -6.25 10.33
C PHE A 298 15.29 -4.73 10.43
N CYS A 299 14.42 -3.90 9.84
CA CYS A 299 14.45 -2.44 10.06
C CYS A 299 14.19 -2.07 11.54
N GLU A 300 13.27 -2.77 12.20
CA GLU A 300 12.89 -2.56 13.59
C GLU A 300 12.45 -3.90 14.21
N ARG A 301 13.40 -4.60 14.82
CA ARG A 301 13.21 -5.96 15.32
C ARG A 301 12.37 -5.95 16.59
N SER A 302 11.41 -6.88 16.67
CA SER A 302 10.78 -7.20 17.95
C SER A 302 11.83 -7.73 18.91
N LYS A 303 11.82 -7.24 20.16
CA LYS A 303 12.79 -7.65 21.20
C LYS A 303 12.28 -8.78 22.08
N ASP A 304 10.99 -9.10 21.99
CA ASP A 304 10.31 -10.01 22.92
C ASP A 304 9.70 -11.19 22.15
N PHE A 305 10.34 -12.34 22.26
CA PHE A 305 9.91 -13.57 21.59
C PHE A 305 8.54 -14.06 22.13
N ASN A 306 8.15 -13.67 23.34
CA ASN A 306 6.82 -13.96 23.89
C ASN A 306 5.71 -13.15 23.21
N LYS A 307 6.05 -12.10 22.46
CA LYS A 307 5.10 -11.23 21.78
C LYS A 307 5.11 -11.36 20.26
N VAL A 308 6.29 -11.47 19.65
CA VAL A 308 6.45 -11.45 18.19
C VAL A 308 5.47 -12.39 17.46
N CYS A 309 4.77 -11.86 16.47
CA CYS A 309 3.90 -12.61 15.57
C CYS A 309 4.58 -12.87 14.24
N THR A 310 5.24 -11.86 13.69
CA THR A 310 5.94 -11.97 12.42
C THR A 310 7.33 -11.33 12.47
N MET A 311 8.23 -11.81 11.62
CA MET A 311 9.54 -11.21 11.36
C MET A 311 9.73 -11.04 9.85
N HIS A 312 9.80 -9.81 9.36
CA HIS A 312 10.07 -9.48 7.96
C HIS A 312 11.57 -9.27 7.70
N ALA A 313 12.10 -9.86 6.63
CA ALA A 313 13.41 -9.47 6.09
C ALA A 313 13.37 -8.15 5.28
N ASN A 314 12.69 -7.12 5.80
CA ASN A 314 12.75 -5.75 5.28
C ASN A 314 14.11 -5.09 5.57
N CYS A 315 14.43 -3.97 4.92
CA CYS A 315 15.78 -3.37 4.98
C CYS A 315 16.91 -4.37 4.63
N CYS A 316 16.60 -5.36 3.80
CA CYS A 316 17.54 -6.37 3.33
C CYS A 316 17.36 -6.56 1.83
N TYR A 317 18.49 -6.64 1.12
CA TYR A 317 18.53 -6.77 -0.33
C TYR A 317 19.25 -8.06 -0.72
N GLY A 318 18.81 -8.65 -1.83
CA GLY A 318 19.37 -9.87 -2.38
C GLY A 318 18.73 -11.12 -1.79
N LEU A 319 18.35 -12.03 -2.68
CA LEU A 319 17.70 -13.31 -2.33
C LEU A 319 18.56 -14.16 -1.38
N GLU A 320 19.82 -14.39 -1.70
CA GLU A 320 20.71 -15.25 -0.91
C GLU A 320 20.90 -14.73 0.52
N THR A 321 21.08 -13.41 0.65
CA THR A 321 21.18 -12.71 1.93
C THR A 321 19.93 -12.91 2.79
N LYS A 322 18.75 -12.71 2.19
CA LYS A 322 17.46 -12.93 2.87
C LYS A 322 17.30 -14.39 3.31
N VAL A 323 17.59 -15.35 2.42
CA VAL A 323 17.50 -16.79 2.74
C VAL A 323 18.41 -17.15 3.92
N HIS A 324 19.65 -16.66 3.93
CA HIS A 324 20.59 -16.90 5.02
C HIS A 324 20.06 -16.39 6.37
N ASP A 325 19.68 -15.11 6.43
CA ASP A 325 19.26 -14.49 7.70
C ASP A 325 17.91 -15.02 8.18
N LEU A 326 16.99 -15.37 7.26
CA LEU A 326 15.72 -16.00 7.64
C LEU A 326 15.89 -17.43 8.17
N LYS A 327 16.87 -18.19 7.69
CA LYS A 327 17.21 -19.50 8.29
C LYS A 327 17.65 -19.33 9.76
N ILE A 328 18.44 -18.30 10.04
CA ILE A 328 18.86 -17.97 11.41
C ILE A 328 17.66 -17.57 12.27
N VAL A 329 16.73 -16.76 11.75
CA VAL A 329 15.47 -16.42 12.45
C VAL A 329 14.69 -17.67 12.84
N LEU A 330 14.52 -18.63 11.91
CA LEU A 330 13.79 -19.87 12.20
C LEU A 330 14.54 -20.77 13.19
N GLU A 331 15.87 -20.81 13.15
CA GLU A 331 16.68 -21.54 14.13
C GLU A 331 16.55 -20.93 15.53
N ASP A 332 16.64 -19.60 15.66
CA ASP A 332 16.41 -18.88 16.92
C ASP A 332 15.01 -19.16 17.49
N TRP A 333 14.01 -19.16 16.61
CA TRP A 333 12.64 -19.48 16.98
C TRP A 333 12.48 -20.92 17.48
N LYS A 334 13.09 -21.91 16.81
CA LYS A 334 13.07 -23.32 17.24
C LYS A 334 13.75 -23.49 18.60
N ASN A 335 14.91 -22.86 18.80
CA ASN A 335 15.62 -22.91 20.07
C ASN A 335 14.75 -22.35 21.20
N TYR A 336 14.16 -21.17 21.01
CA TYR A 336 13.25 -20.57 21.98
C TYR A 336 12.00 -21.43 22.24
N THR A 337 11.39 -21.99 21.20
CA THR A 337 10.17 -22.81 21.34
C THR A 337 10.43 -24.24 21.82
N SER A 338 11.68 -24.68 21.88
CA SER A 338 12.08 -25.94 22.53
C SER A 338 12.12 -25.82 24.06
N LEU A 339 12.21 -24.60 24.60
CA LEU A 339 12.27 -24.37 26.04
C LEU A 339 10.93 -24.71 26.73
N PRO A 340 10.96 -25.27 27.96
CA PRO A 340 9.78 -25.42 28.80
C PRO A 340 9.05 -24.08 29.03
N PRO A 341 7.71 -24.06 29.21
CA PRO A 341 6.94 -22.82 29.33
C PRO A 341 7.44 -21.85 30.40
N ASN A 342 7.87 -22.36 31.56
CA ASN A 342 8.37 -21.54 32.68
C ASN A 342 9.70 -20.87 32.33
N GLU A 343 10.61 -21.60 31.69
CA GLU A 343 11.90 -21.08 31.24
C GLU A 343 11.71 -20.07 30.11
N ARG A 344 10.80 -20.36 29.17
CA ARG A 344 10.45 -19.48 28.05
C ARG A 344 9.97 -18.10 28.52
N ALA A 345 9.14 -18.07 29.56
CA ALA A 345 8.62 -16.82 30.11
C ALA A 345 9.71 -15.94 30.76
N SER A 346 10.76 -16.58 31.32
CA SER A 346 11.92 -15.89 31.90
C SER A 346 13.07 -15.67 30.93
N ALA A 347 13.07 -16.38 29.79
CA ALA A 347 14.14 -16.33 28.81
C ALA A 347 14.20 -14.93 28.18
N SER A 348 15.42 -14.45 27.97
CA SER A 348 15.70 -13.20 27.26
C SER A 348 16.51 -13.49 26.01
N PRO A 349 15.97 -14.29 25.05
CA PRO A 349 16.67 -14.58 23.82
C PRO A 349 16.84 -13.30 22.98
N SER A 350 17.87 -13.28 22.15
CA SER A 350 18.11 -12.23 21.17
C SER A 350 18.22 -12.82 19.78
N TRP A 351 17.76 -12.07 18.78
CA TRP A 351 17.91 -12.47 17.38
C TRP A 351 19.39 -12.40 16.98
N ARG A 352 19.93 -13.49 16.46
CA ARG A 352 21.23 -13.51 15.78
C ARG A 352 21.17 -12.80 14.43
N ALA A 353 19.99 -12.79 13.80
CA ALA A 353 19.74 -12.11 12.53
C ALA A 353 19.36 -10.62 12.71
N PRO A 354 19.64 -9.76 11.70
CA PRO A 354 20.41 -10.08 10.50
C PRO A 354 21.93 -10.12 10.76
N GLN A 355 22.64 -10.97 10.02
CA GLN A 355 24.11 -11.00 9.92
C GLN A 355 24.59 -10.46 8.57
N ASN A 356 23.93 -10.86 7.49
CA ASN A 356 24.35 -10.51 6.13
C ASN A 356 23.56 -9.34 5.54
N CYS A 357 22.32 -9.10 5.99
CA CYS A 357 21.60 -7.88 5.64
C CYS A 357 22.29 -6.68 6.27
N ARG A 358 23.00 -5.88 5.44
CA ARG A 358 23.55 -4.58 5.83
C ARG A 358 22.57 -3.48 5.42
N THR A 359 22.10 -2.70 6.38
CA THR A 359 21.31 -1.50 6.14
C THR A 359 22.17 -0.31 5.78
#